data_AF-A0A914SBD8-F1
#
_entry.id   AF-A0A914SBD8-F1
#
_cell.length_a   1.000
_cell.length_b   1.000
_cell.length_c   1.000
_cell.angle_alpha   90.00
_cell.angle_beta   90.00
_cell.angle_gamma   90.00
#
_symmetry.space_group_name_H-M   'P 1'
#
loop_
_entity.id
_entity.type
_entity.pdbx_description
1 polymer ?
#
loop_
_entity_poly.entity_id
_entity_poly.type
_entity_poly.pdbx_seq_one_letter_code
_entity_poly.pdbx_strand_id
1 'polypeptide(L)'
;MLLSLEKAYRNRLQLSKANYNKLSKADKDIRLAMRDEIIGLKLPPETQFVSEEEWKKCLDTRMIAKIKWASQHLRHLKRIKETRFRQKIYYILL
;
A
#
# COMPACT_ATOMS: atom_id res chain seq x y z
N MET A 1 -12.64 14.78 -0.65
CA MET A 1 -11.62 13.99 0.09
C MET A 1 -11.13 12.73 -0.64
N LEU A 2 -11.78 12.27 -1.73
CA LEU A 2 -11.28 11.19 -2.63
C LEU A 2 -10.10 11.59 -3.52
N LEU A 3 -9.99 12.88 -3.86
CA LEU A 3 -8.94 13.45 -4.71
C LEU A 3 -7.51 13.25 -4.16
N SER A 4 -7.34 13.14 -2.84
CA SER A 4 -6.01 13.00 -2.22
C SER A 4 -5.43 11.59 -2.36
N LEU A 5 -6.28 10.55 -2.37
CA LEU A 5 -5.86 9.15 -2.51
C LEU A 5 -5.49 8.80 -3.93
N GLU A 6 -6.30 9.25 -4.89
CA GLU A 6 -5.99 9.08 -6.30
C GLU A 6 -4.74 9.88 -6.68
N LYS A 7 -4.53 11.07 -6.09
CA LYS A 7 -3.29 11.85 -6.24
C LYS A 7 -2.09 11.16 -5.60
N ALA A 8 -2.22 10.58 -4.40
CA ALA A 8 -1.16 9.81 -3.77
C ALA A 8 -0.81 8.55 -4.58
N TYR A 9 -1.80 7.86 -5.13
CA TYR A 9 -1.61 6.68 -5.99
C TYR A 9 -1.01 7.03 -7.35
N ARG A 10 -1.49 8.10 -8.02
CA ARG A 10 -0.89 8.61 -9.25
C ARG A 10 0.54 9.11 -9.03
N ASN A 11 0.81 9.76 -7.90
CA ASN A 11 2.18 10.09 -7.50
C ASN A 11 3.00 8.81 -7.29
N ARG A 12 2.51 7.79 -6.57
CA ARG A 12 3.19 6.49 -6.38
C ARG A 12 3.54 5.79 -7.71
N LEU A 13 2.62 5.78 -8.67
CA LEU A 13 2.85 5.26 -10.03
C LEU A 13 3.85 6.11 -10.83
N GLN A 14 3.83 7.43 -10.68
CA GLN A 14 4.80 8.32 -11.33
C GLN A 14 6.20 8.18 -10.73
N LEU A 15 6.34 7.98 -9.43
CA LEU A 15 7.64 7.76 -8.76
C LEU A 15 8.35 6.50 -9.26
N SER A 16 7.59 5.45 -9.58
CA SER A 16 8.14 4.22 -10.19
C SER A 16 8.81 4.49 -11.55
N LYS A 17 8.19 5.34 -12.37
CA LYS A 17 8.66 5.73 -13.71
C LYS A 17 9.59 6.96 -13.74
N ALA A 18 9.65 7.73 -12.65
CA ALA A 18 10.44 8.95 -12.57
C ALA A 18 11.93 8.66 -12.34
N ASN A 19 12.76 9.43 -13.04
CA ASN A 19 14.21 9.43 -12.89
C ASN A 19 14.56 9.80 -11.44
N TYR A 20 15.17 8.87 -10.68
CA TYR A 20 15.44 8.98 -9.24
C TYR A 20 16.11 10.31 -8.85
N ASN A 21 16.96 10.85 -9.73
CA ASN A 21 17.66 12.11 -9.51
C ASN A 21 16.75 13.35 -9.52
N LYS A 22 15.56 13.28 -10.13
CA LYS A 22 14.57 14.37 -10.18
C LYS A 22 13.55 14.34 -9.04
N LEU A 23 13.64 13.36 -8.15
CA LEU A 23 12.72 13.23 -7.00
C LEU A 23 13.08 14.19 -5.88
N SER A 24 12.05 14.76 -5.24
CA SER A 24 12.24 15.51 -4.00
C SER A 24 12.78 14.58 -2.89
N LYS A 25 13.40 15.16 -1.86
CA LYS A 25 13.92 14.37 -0.73
C LYS A 25 12.82 13.51 -0.08
N ALA A 26 11.64 14.09 0.12
CA ALA A 26 10.48 13.39 0.68
C ALA A 26 10.05 12.19 -0.19
N ASP A 27 10.05 12.35 -1.52
CA ASP A 27 9.69 11.27 -2.44
C ASP A 27 10.73 10.15 -2.48
N LYS A 28 12.01 10.48 -2.33
CA LYS A 28 13.10 9.50 -2.22
C LYS A 28 12.97 8.68 -0.93
N ASP A 29 12.67 9.32 0.18
CA ASP A 29 12.49 8.65 1.48
C ASP A 29 11.28 7.70 1.46
N ILE A 30 10.17 8.11 0.83
CA ILE A 30 9.00 7.24 0.61
C ILE A 30 9.39 6.03 -0.24
N ARG A 31 10.12 6.24 -1.35
CA ARG A 31 10.54 5.15 -2.24
C ARG A 31 11.50 4.17 -1.55
N LEU A 32 12.39 4.65 -0.68
CA LEU A 32 13.27 3.82 0.14
C LEU A 32 12.48 2.97 1.14
N ALA A 33 11.55 3.57 1.89
CA ALA A 33 10.69 2.85 2.81
C ALA A 33 9.86 1.76 2.10
N MET A 34 9.30 2.08 0.94
CA MET A 34 8.57 1.11 0.11
C MET A 34 9.48 -0.01 -0.39
N ARG A 35 10.72 0.30 -0.78
CA ARG A 35 11.70 -0.71 -1.22
C ARG A 35 12.04 -1.68 -0.09
N ASP A 36 12.25 -1.18 1.12
CA ASP A 36 12.55 -2.03 2.28
C ASP A 36 11.37 -2.95 2.63
N GLU A 37 10.14 -2.46 2.48
CA GLU A 37 8.93 -3.27 2.65
C GLU A 37 8.78 -4.33 1.55
N ILE A 38 9.02 -3.97 0.28
CA ILE A 38 9.00 -4.93 -0.86
C ILE A 38 10.04 -6.04 -0.67
N ILE A 39 11.28 -5.66 -0.32
CA ILE A 39 12.37 -6.62 -0.07
C ILE A 39 12.02 -7.51 1.12
N GLY A 40 11.54 -6.92 2.22
CA GLY A 40 11.15 -7.63 3.43
C GLY A 40 9.99 -8.60 3.22
N LEU A 41 9.02 -8.22 2.39
CA LEU A 41 7.86 -9.03 2.01
C LEU A 41 8.16 -10.01 0.86
N LYS A 42 9.38 -9.97 0.28
CA LYS A 42 9.79 -10.75 -0.89
C LYS A 42 8.81 -10.61 -2.06
N LEU A 43 8.32 -9.40 -2.28
CA LEU A 43 7.38 -9.12 -3.36
C LEU A 43 8.11 -8.70 -4.64
N PRO A 44 7.58 -9.03 -5.83
CA PRO A 44 7.99 -8.38 -7.05
C PRO A 44 7.88 -6.85 -6.92
N PRO A 45 8.80 -6.07 -7.51
CA PRO A 45 8.81 -4.62 -7.40
C PRO A 45 7.57 -3.94 -8.01
N GLU A 46 6.85 -4.63 -8.89
CA GLU A 46 5.61 -4.16 -9.50
C GLU A 46 4.35 -4.53 -8.70
N THR A 47 4.50 -5.33 -7.65
CA THR A 47 3.37 -5.80 -6.86
C THR A 47 2.73 -4.66 -6.09
N GLN A 48 1.41 -4.54 -6.24
CA GLN A 48 0.63 -3.55 -5.50
C GLN A 48 0.31 -4.11 -4.10
N PHE A 49 0.65 -3.36 -3.06
CA PHE A 49 0.33 -3.70 -1.68
C PHE A 49 0.00 -2.45 -0.87
N VAL A 50 -0.71 -2.64 0.24
CA VAL A 50 -1.04 -1.57 1.18
C VAL A 50 -0.97 -2.10 2.60
N SER A 51 -0.45 -1.30 3.54
CA SER A 51 -0.49 -1.65 4.95
C SER A 51 -1.89 -1.44 5.54
N GLU A 52 -2.24 -2.19 6.59
CA GLU A 52 -3.52 -2.01 7.28
C GLU A 52 -3.67 -0.61 7.89
N GLU A 53 -2.57 -0.02 8.36
CA GLU A 53 -2.54 1.33 8.89
C GLU A 53 -2.89 2.37 7.82
N GLU A 54 -2.32 2.24 6.61
CA GLU A 54 -2.66 3.11 5.50
C GLU A 54 -4.09 2.91 5.03
N TRP A 55 -4.56 1.65 4.95
CA TRP A 55 -5.94 1.38 4.57
C TRP A 55 -6.91 1.99 5.59
N LYS A 56 -6.64 1.89 6.89
CA LYS A 56 -7.42 2.51 7.97
C LYS A 56 -7.48 4.03 7.84
N LYS A 57 -6.39 4.69 7.46
CA LYS A 57 -6.38 6.16 7.22
C LYS A 57 -7.33 6.59 6.10
N CYS A 58 -7.70 5.69 5.22
CA CYS A 58 -8.59 5.95 4.08
C CYS A 58 -10.07 5.65 4.38
N LEU A 59 -10.38 5.11 5.56
CA LEU A 59 -11.69 4.60 5.92
C LEU A 59 -12.28 5.39 7.07
N ASP A 60 -13.58 5.65 7.01
CA ASP A 60 -14.31 6.21 8.14
C ASP A 60 -14.38 5.21 9.30
N THR A 61 -14.57 5.70 10.53
CA THR A 61 -14.58 4.88 11.75
C THR A 61 -15.54 3.67 11.68
N ARG A 62 -16.70 3.84 11.04
CA ARG A 62 -17.68 2.76 10.81
C ARG A 62 -17.17 1.68 9.85
N MET A 63 -16.36 2.06 8.86
CA MET A 63 -15.74 1.14 7.91
C MET A 63 -14.51 0.45 8.49
N ILE A 64 -13.76 1.13 9.37
CA ILE A 64 -12.64 0.53 10.10
C ILE A 64 -13.09 -0.72 10.88
N ALA A 65 -14.26 -0.66 11.54
CA ALA A 65 -14.83 -1.79 12.25
C ALA A 65 -15.11 -3.01 11.34
N LYS A 66 -15.29 -2.78 10.03
CA LYS A 66 -15.58 -3.82 9.03
C LYS A 66 -14.35 -4.27 8.23
N ILE A 67 -13.15 -3.76 8.52
CA ILE A 67 -11.93 -4.11 7.77
C ILE A 67 -11.68 -5.62 7.78
N LYS A 68 -11.82 -6.28 8.93
CA LYS A 68 -11.62 -7.74 9.02
C LYS A 68 -12.57 -8.52 8.13
N TRP A 69 -13.85 -8.11 8.09
CA TRP A 69 -14.84 -8.73 7.23
C TRP A 69 -14.53 -8.49 5.75
N ALA A 70 -14.21 -7.24 5.39
CA ALA A 70 -13.86 -6.87 4.03
C ALA A 70 -12.60 -7.61 3.54
N SER A 71 -11.57 -7.71 4.37
CA SER A 71 -10.33 -8.38 4.00
C SER A 71 -10.52 -9.90 3.85
N GLN A 72 -11.32 -10.52 4.73
CA GLN A 72 -11.71 -11.92 4.60
C GLN A 72 -12.49 -12.17 3.31
N HIS A 73 -13.43 -11.29 2.97
CA HIS A 73 -14.23 -11.42 1.75
C HIS A 73 -13.37 -11.23 0.49
N LEU A 74 -12.52 -10.21 0.44
CA LEU A 74 -11.60 -9.97 -0.67
C LEU A 74 -10.57 -11.10 -0.84
N ARG A 75 -10.15 -11.73 0.27
CA ARG A 75 -9.30 -12.93 0.24
C ARG A 75 -10.04 -14.13 -0.34
N HIS A 76 -11.30 -14.35 0.04
CA HIS A 76 -12.13 -15.40 -0.52
C HIS A 76 -12.33 -15.24 -2.03
N LEU A 77 -12.52 -14.00 -2.49
CA LEU A 77 -12.58 -13.65 -3.91
C LEU A 77 -11.22 -13.71 -4.63
N LYS A 78 -10.14 -14.10 -3.94
CA LYS A 78 -8.76 -14.13 -4.45
C LYS A 78 -8.30 -12.79 -5.04
N ARG A 79 -8.81 -11.67 -4.51
CA ARG A 79 -8.41 -10.32 -4.91
C ARG A 79 -7.22 -9.79 -4.11
N ILE A 80 -7.05 -10.30 -2.90
CA ILE A 80 -5.94 -9.91 -2.03
C ILE A 80 -5.32 -11.13 -1.33
N LYS A 81 -4.05 -10.99 -0.98
CA LYS A 81 -3.31 -11.84 -0.07
C LYS A 81 -2.88 -11.04 1.15
N GLU A 82 -3.21 -11.54 2.34
CA GLU A 82 -2.74 -10.95 3.60
C GLU A 82 -1.38 -11.52 3.97
N THR A 83 -0.47 -10.66 4.43
CA THR A 83 0.86 -11.06 4.91
C THR A 83 1.23 -10.21 6.12
N ARG A 84 1.89 -10.80 7.11
CA ARG A 84 2.40 -10.09 8.29
C ARG A 84 3.90 -9.91 8.18
N PHE A 85 4.38 -8.70 8.44
CA PHE A 85 5.80 -8.39 8.46
C PHE A 85 6.08 -7.30 9.50
N ARG A 86 7.10 -7.50 10.35
CA ARG A 86 7.46 -6.58 11.44
C ARG A 86 6.25 -6.09 12.27
N GLN A 87 5.41 -7.03 12.70
CA GLN A 87 4.17 -6.77 13.47
C GLN A 87 3.10 -5.94 12.75
N LYS A 88 3.28 -5.61 11.46
CA LYS A 88 2.27 -4.96 10.61
C LYS A 88 1.57 -5.96 9.69
N ILE A 89 0.32 -5.66 9.35
CA ILE A 89 -0.46 -6.40 8.36
C ILE A 89 -0.39 -5.67 7.03
N TYR A 90 -0.10 -6.41 5.96
CA TYR A 90 -0.07 -5.95 4.58
C TYR A 90 -1.10 -6.72 3.76
N TYR A 91 -1.80 -6.00 2.89
CA TYR A 91 -2.73 -6.52 1.91
C TYR A 91 -2.10 -6.35 0.53
N ILE A 92 -1.72 -7.47 -0.07
CA ILE A 92 -1.14 -7.55 -1.41
C ILE A 92 -2.29 -7.77 -2.39
N LEU A 93 -2.40 -6.95 -3.43
CA LEU A 93 -3.39 -7.17 -4.49
C LEU A 93 -2.88 -8.27 -5.43
N LEU A 94 -3.78 -9.18 -5.80
CA LEU A 94 -3.53 -10.31 -6.71
C LEU A 94 -4.08 -10.04 -8.10
#